data_AF-A0A939DG40-F1
#
_entry.id   AF-A0A939DG40-F1
#
_cell.length_a   1.000
_cell.length_b   1.000
_cell.length_c   1.000
_cell.angle_alpha   90.00
_cell.angle_beta   90.00
_cell.angle_gamma   90.00
#
_symmetry.space_group_name_H-M   'P 1'
#
loop_
_entity.id
_entity.type
_entity.pdbx_description
1 polymer ?
#
loop_
_entity_poly.entity_id
_entity_poly.type
_entity_poly.pdbx_seq_one_letter_code
_entity_poly.pdbx_strand_id
1 'polypeptide(L)'
;MPVLPRFSAFSPAVFAACLTLAGPAAFAEGGPQQHLRPLLNQAGERVLEYDWPMLKVGTGEYEEGPTGVTVFHFQEKSQVAVDVRGGGPGTVNAAYMELGYDMPELDTVVFAGGSWYGLEATTAVATALKDDGIRDGDAFSLEPSIAMSVGSIIFDFGSRRLNEIYPDKRLAQAAFRAADSGRFPLGAHGAGRFAKTGGFFGCNAYSGQGGAYREFGEVKIATFTVVNALGAVTDRDGNAVACYGEDGWPSPLKTRDLMSEFVAKREAPEAGNRKNTTVSLVVTNQKMTPAELKRLAAQVHTSMARGLQPFATIFDGDVLYAVSTGELDETVFSSAELGTLASEVMWDAILSSVPPQPAHPEFRDRQVLDAGALAKLGGHYRFSPKASLQVEYRDGELYARATGERDVYAIGREEPVRLLPVDATDFTVDSRYPLRLRFAADGQLVLNPGHWQQLGRRQ
;
A
#
# COMPACT_ATOMS: atom_id res chain seq x y z
N MET A 1 21.41 -51.08 58.65
CA MET A 1 21.57 -51.93 57.46
C MET A 1 20.35 -52.80 57.36
N PRO A 2 19.40 -52.48 56.47
CA PRO A 2 19.22 -53.38 55.31
C PRO A 2 18.56 -52.78 54.03
N VAL A 3 18.76 -53.52 52.93
CA VAL A 3 17.86 -53.80 51.78
C VAL A 3 17.49 -52.67 50.79
N LEU A 4 18.08 -52.77 49.59
CA LEU A 4 17.63 -52.18 48.31
C LEU A 4 16.24 -52.73 47.88
N PRO A 5 15.36 -51.92 47.27
CA PRO A 5 14.19 -52.44 46.57
C PRO A 5 14.53 -52.81 45.11
N ARG A 6 13.99 -53.96 44.71
CA ARG A 6 14.05 -54.54 43.36
C ARG A 6 13.23 -53.71 42.37
N PHE A 7 13.79 -53.43 41.20
CA PHE A 7 13.05 -52.94 40.03
C PHE A 7 12.20 -54.07 39.44
N SER A 8 10.93 -53.78 39.19
CA SER A 8 9.96 -54.65 38.53
C SER A 8 10.17 -54.68 37.02
N ALA A 9 10.02 -55.88 36.45
CA ALA A 9 10.12 -56.15 35.02
C ALA A 9 9.02 -55.45 34.21
N PHE A 10 9.40 -54.78 33.12
CA PHE A 10 8.48 -54.36 32.05
C PHE A 10 8.52 -55.37 30.90
N SER A 11 7.33 -55.79 30.47
CA SER A 11 7.06 -56.73 29.39
C SER A 11 7.22 -56.05 28.01
N PRO A 12 7.70 -56.72 26.94
CA PRO A 12 7.77 -56.13 25.62
C PRO A 12 6.43 -56.30 24.89
N ALA A 13 5.66 -55.22 24.76
CA ALA A 13 4.52 -55.18 23.85
C ALA A 13 5.01 -54.78 22.45
N VAL A 14 4.83 -55.71 21.50
CA VAL A 14 5.10 -55.56 20.07
C VAL A 14 4.21 -54.46 19.49
N PHE A 15 4.81 -53.36 19.03
CA PHE A 15 4.12 -52.37 18.20
C PHE A 15 4.17 -52.82 16.73
N ALA A 16 3.03 -53.31 16.22
CA ALA A 16 2.83 -53.54 14.80
C ALA A 16 2.73 -52.19 14.08
N ALA A 17 3.69 -51.88 13.22
CA ALA A 17 3.66 -50.70 12.36
C ALA A 17 2.57 -50.86 11.29
N CYS A 18 1.49 -50.08 11.40
CA CYS A 18 0.57 -49.86 10.28
C CYS A 18 1.23 -48.88 9.29
N LEU A 19 1.88 -49.42 8.25
CA LEU A 19 2.25 -48.67 7.06
C LEU A 19 0.96 -48.29 6.31
N THR A 20 0.48 -47.07 6.55
CA THR A 20 -0.49 -46.43 5.66
C THR A 20 0.28 -45.86 4.49
N LEU A 21 0.09 -46.44 3.30
CA LEU A 21 0.54 -45.87 2.03
C LEU A 21 -0.23 -44.56 1.81
N ALA A 22 0.38 -43.43 2.15
CA ALA A 22 -0.11 -42.13 1.74
C ALA A 22 -0.05 -42.06 0.21
N GLY A 23 -1.22 -41.98 -0.44
CA GLY A 23 -1.30 -41.69 -1.86
C GLY A 23 -0.65 -40.33 -2.19
N PRO A 24 -0.28 -40.08 -3.46
CA PRO A 24 0.31 -38.81 -3.83
C PRO A 24 -0.64 -37.69 -3.41
N ALA A 25 -0.17 -36.81 -2.53
CA ALA A 25 -0.89 -35.61 -2.16
C ALA A 25 -1.25 -34.89 -3.46
N ALA A 26 -2.54 -34.79 -3.76
CA ALA A 26 -3.01 -33.94 -4.83
C ALA A 26 -2.48 -32.54 -4.51
N PHE A 27 -1.51 -32.05 -5.30
CA PHE A 27 -1.10 -30.65 -5.23
C PHE A 27 -2.37 -29.84 -5.43
N ALA A 28 -2.71 -29.01 -4.43
CA ALA A 28 -3.92 -28.22 -4.43
C ALA A 28 -4.07 -27.48 -5.76
N GLU A 29 -5.28 -27.49 -6.31
CA GLU A 29 -5.65 -26.59 -7.41
C GLU A 29 -5.19 -25.17 -7.08
N GLY A 30 -4.75 -24.47 -8.12
CA GLY A 30 -4.05 -23.21 -7.95
C GLY A 30 -4.80 -22.20 -7.09
N GLY A 31 -4.09 -21.60 -6.13
CA GLY A 31 -4.65 -20.52 -5.31
C GLY A 31 -5.16 -19.35 -6.17
N PRO A 32 -6.05 -18.50 -5.65
CA PRO A 32 -6.77 -17.49 -6.42
C PRO A 32 -5.89 -16.45 -7.14
N GLN A 33 -4.60 -16.34 -6.78
CA GLN A 33 -3.66 -15.40 -7.39
C GLN A 33 -2.80 -15.98 -8.52
N GLN A 34 -2.82 -17.31 -8.74
CA GLN A 34 -1.86 -17.97 -9.64
C GLN A 34 -1.99 -17.53 -11.11
N HIS A 35 -3.18 -17.06 -11.50
CA HIS A 35 -3.49 -16.66 -12.87
C HIS A 35 -3.53 -15.14 -13.08
N LEU A 36 -3.29 -14.34 -12.04
CA LEU A 36 -3.34 -12.88 -12.18
C LEU A 36 -2.29 -12.41 -13.18
N ARG A 37 -2.50 -11.28 -13.84
CA ARG A 37 -1.51 -10.74 -14.79
C ARG A 37 -0.80 -9.53 -14.18
N PRO A 38 0.53 -9.58 -13.98
CA PRO A 38 1.30 -8.40 -13.58
C PRO A 38 1.14 -7.28 -14.61
N LEU A 39 0.75 -6.10 -14.14
CA LEU A 39 0.84 -4.85 -14.89
C LEU A 39 2.07 -4.10 -14.39
N LEU A 40 3.04 -3.86 -15.26
CA LEU A 40 4.34 -3.29 -14.89
C LEU A 40 4.44 -1.86 -15.41
N ASN A 41 5.10 -0.99 -14.63
CA ASN A 41 5.41 0.40 -14.98
C ASN A 41 4.28 1.14 -15.68
N GLN A 42 3.04 0.95 -15.18
CA GLN A 42 1.88 1.61 -15.76
C GLN A 42 2.07 3.13 -15.66
N ALA A 43 2.16 3.79 -16.81
CA ALA A 43 2.26 5.23 -16.87
C ALA A 43 0.86 5.81 -16.62
N GLY A 44 0.67 6.46 -15.47
CA GLY A 44 -0.50 7.31 -15.23
C GLY A 44 -0.38 8.66 -15.93
N GLU A 45 -1.41 9.49 -15.80
CA GLU A 45 -1.41 10.87 -16.31
C GLU A 45 -0.35 11.75 -15.64
N ARG A 46 0.08 11.38 -14.42
CA ARG A 46 1.07 12.12 -13.63
C ARG A 46 2.29 11.24 -13.38
N VAL A 47 3.44 11.73 -13.81
CA VAL A 47 4.73 11.06 -13.69
C VAL A 47 5.75 12.08 -13.20
N LEU A 48 6.55 11.70 -12.21
CA LEU A 48 7.79 12.40 -11.87
C LEU A 48 8.88 11.96 -12.85
N GLU A 49 9.50 12.93 -13.50
CA GLU A 49 10.73 12.74 -14.25
C GLU A 49 11.92 13.16 -13.39
N TYR A 50 13.01 12.39 -13.45
CA TYR A 50 14.25 12.67 -12.72
C TYR A 50 15.46 12.22 -13.53
N ASP A 51 16.63 12.82 -13.31
CA ASP A 51 17.86 12.42 -14.00
C ASP A 51 18.87 11.84 -13.01
N TRP A 52 18.76 10.53 -12.79
CA TRP A 52 19.66 9.83 -11.88
C TRP A 52 19.79 8.35 -12.25
N PRO A 53 20.73 8.00 -13.14
CA PRO A 53 20.90 6.62 -13.62
C PRO A 53 21.13 5.61 -12.49
N MET A 54 21.84 6.01 -11.43
CA MET A 54 22.13 5.19 -10.25
C MET A 54 20.87 4.66 -9.54
N LEU A 55 19.72 5.35 -9.67
CA LEU A 55 18.45 4.96 -9.08
C LEU A 55 17.43 4.51 -10.14
N LYS A 56 17.16 3.21 -10.16
CA LYS A 56 16.08 2.62 -10.98
C LYS A 56 14.84 2.37 -10.13
N VAL A 57 13.67 2.59 -10.71
CA VAL A 57 12.38 2.30 -10.06
C VAL A 57 11.52 1.43 -10.94
N GLY A 58 10.98 0.36 -10.35
CA GLY A 58 10.01 -0.52 -10.99
C GLY A 58 8.71 -0.57 -10.20
N THR A 59 7.58 -0.52 -10.88
CA THR A 59 6.26 -0.72 -10.26
C THR A 59 5.56 -1.94 -10.84
N GLY A 60 4.81 -2.65 -10.00
CA GLY A 60 3.99 -3.78 -10.39
C GLY A 60 2.62 -3.71 -9.73
N GLU A 61 1.58 -4.05 -10.46
CA GLU A 61 0.19 -4.00 -9.98
C GLU A 61 -0.58 -5.26 -10.41
N TYR A 62 -1.49 -5.72 -9.55
CA TYR A 62 -2.59 -6.61 -9.96
C TYR A 62 -3.87 -5.79 -9.97
N GLU A 63 -4.55 -5.73 -11.12
CA GLU A 63 -5.79 -4.96 -11.29
C GLU A 63 -6.94 -5.55 -10.46
N GLU A 64 -6.94 -6.87 -10.30
CA GLU A 64 -7.94 -7.62 -9.55
C GLU A 64 -7.90 -7.32 -8.05
N GLY A 65 -6.75 -6.84 -7.53
CA GLY A 65 -6.62 -6.41 -6.14
C GLY A 65 -7.55 -5.24 -5.81
N PRO A 66 -7.41 -4.08 -6.45
CA PRO A 66 -6.18 -3.53 -6.97
C PRO A 66 -5.16 -3.37 -5.83
N THR A 67 -3.93 -3.82 -6.05
CA THR A 67 -2.80 -3.67 -5.11
C THR A 67 -1.50 -3.70 -5.90
N GLY A 68 -0.37 -3.38 -5.28
CA GLY A 68 0.90 -3.39 -5.99
C GLY A 68 2.14 -3.24 -5.13
N VAL A 69 3.27 -3.16 -5.81
CA VAL A 69 4.63 -3.09 -5.29
C VAL A 69 5.42 -2.02 -6.04
N THR A 70 6.33 -1.37 -5.34
CA THR A 70 7.28 -0.39 -5.86
C THR A 70 8.68 -0.77 -5.38
N VAL A 71 9.60 -0.98 -6.31
CA VAL A 71 10.97 -1.41 -6.07
C VAL A 71 11.92 -0.30 -6.47
N PHE A 72 12.71 0.19 -5.53
CA PHE A 72 13.83 1.10 -5.76
C PHE A 72 15.11 0.27 -5.79
N HIS A 73 15.84 0.30 -6.91
CA HIS A 73 17.05 -0.48 -7.14
C HIS A 73 18.23 0.46 -7.39
N PHE A 74 19.26 0.32 -6.56
CA PHE A 74 20.52 1.04 -6.67
C PHE A 74 21.51 0.19 -7.45
N GLN A 75 22.15 0.77 -8.48
CA GLN A 75 23.06 -0.01 -9.34
C GLN A 75 24.31 -0.50 -8.59
N GLU A 76 24.72 0.23 -7.56
CA GLU A 76 25.76 -0.14 -6.61
C GLU A 76 25.18 -0.20 -5.19
N LYS A 77 25.85 -0.94 -4.29
CA LYS A 77 25.45 -0.96 -2.89
C LYS A 77 25.52 0.46 -2.33
N SER A 78 24.44 0.88 -1.67
CA SER A 78 24.31 2.24 -1.14
C SER A 78 24.11 2.21 0.36
N GLN A 79 24.71 3.18 1.06
CA GLN A 79 24.56 3.31 2.51
C GLN A 79 23.14 3.66 2.87
N VAL A 80 22.64 3.11 3.96
CA VAL A 80 21.25 3.30 4.38
C VAL A 80 21.11 3.42 5.90
N ALA A 81 20.18 4.28 6.31
CA ALA A 81 19.62 4.30 7.65
C ALA A 81 18.09 4.20 7.58
N VAL A 82 17.47 3.73 8.66
CA VAL A 82 15.99 3.67 8.78
C VAL A 82 15.53 4.41 10.02
N ASP A 83 14.38 5.08 9.95
CA ASP A 83 13.66 5.60 11.11
C ASP A 83 12.25 5.00 11.12
N VAL A 84 11.97 4.14 12.09
CA VAL A 84 10.69 3.43 12.25
C VAL A 84 9.90 4.08 13.39
N ARG A 85 8.64 4.45 13.14
CA ARG A 85 7.73 5.08 14.09
C ARG A 85 6.34 4.45 14.03
N GLY A 86 5.43 5.01 14.82
CA GLY A 86 4.07 4.51 14.96
C GLY A 86 3.98 3.22 15.78
N GLY A 87 2.78 2.62 15.82
CA GLY A 87 2.49 1.41 16.62
C GLY A 87 2.28 0.13 15.82
N GLY A 88 2.35 0.16 14.49
CA GLY A 88 2.14 -1.01 13.63
C GLY A 88 3.06 -1.13 12.40
N PRO A 89 4.38 -0.91 12.50
CA PRO A 89 5.28 -1.07 11.36
C PRO A 89 5.34 -2.52 10.88
N GLY A 90 5.45 -2.72 9.57
CA GLY A 90 5.75 -4.02 8.96
C GLY A 90 6.97 -3.87 8.07
N THR A 91 8.09 -4.46 8.47
CA THR A 91 9.39 -4.28 7.81
C THR A 91 10.10 -5.62 7.57
N VAL A 92 10.96 -5.65 6.56
CA VAL A 92 11.96 -6.69 6.36
C VAL A 92 13.33 -6.03 6.46
N ASN A 93 14.20 -6.64 7.28
CA ASN A 93 15.60 -6.24 7.47
C ASN A 93 15.85 -4.82 8.02
N ALA A 94 14.83 -4.11 8.50
CA ALA A 94 15.02 -2.77 9.10
C ALA A 94 15.95 -2.79 10.33
N ALA A 95 15.86 -3.82 11.17
CA ALA A 95 16.69 -3.96 12.37
C ALA A 95 18.20 -4.01 12.06
N TYR A 96 18.58 -4.52 10.89
CA TYR A 96 19.98 -4.49 10.44
C TYR A 96 20.49 -3.04 10.28
N MET A 97 19.62 -2.08 9.97
CA MET A 97 19.97 -0.67 9.82
C MET A 97 19.87 0.13 11.14
N GLU A 98 19.47 -0.50 12.24
CA GLU A 98 19.31 0.15 13.54
C GLU A 98 20.51 -0.05 14.47
N LEU A 99 21.31 -1.10 14.25
CA LEU A 99 22.28 -1.61 15.22
C LEU A 99 23.68 -0.98 15.19
N GLY A 100 23.84 0.21 14.58
CA GLY A 100 25.11 0.94 14.64
C GLY A 100 26.29 0.22 13.97
N TYR A 101 26.02 -0.62 12.96
CA TYR A 101 27.05 -1.22 12.14
C TYR A 101 27.81 -0.17 11.33
N ASP A 102 29.07 -0.46 11.00
CA ASP A 102 29.94 0.50 10.32
C ASP A 102 29.56 0.72 8.85
N MET A 103 28.92 -0.27 8.20
CA MET A 103 28.61 -0.24 6.76
C MET A 103 27.22 -0.85 6.46
N PRO A 104 26.11 -0.25 6.92
CA PRO A 104 24.78 -0.70 6.54
C PRO A 104 24.51 -0.34 5.07
N GLU A 105 24.65 -1.33 4.19
CA GLU A 105 24.46 -1.16 2.75
C GLU A 105 23.28 -1.98 2.23
N LEU A 106 22.66 -1.53 1.15
CA LEU A 106 21.58 -2.25 0.48
C LEU A 106 21.71 -2.21 -1.05
N ASP A 107 20.99 -3.12 -1.70
CA ASP A 107 20.75 -3.14 -3.14
C ASP A 107 19.41 -2.48 -3.49
N THR A 108 18.38 -2.73 -2.66
CA THR A 108 17.02 -2.30 -2.97
C THR A 108 16.23 -1.88 -1.74
N VAL A 109 15.33 -0.92 -1.92
CA VAL A 109 14.22 -0.62 -1.01
C VAL A 109 12.92 -1.04 -1.69
N VAL A 110 12.04 -1.77 -0.99
CA VAL A 110 10.78 -2.29 -1.54
C VAL A 110 9.59 -1.80 -0.71
N PHE A 111 8.62 -1.18 -1.36
CA PHE A 111 7.32 -0.84 -0.78
C PHE A 111 6.25 -1.73 -1.38
N ALA A 112 5.30 -2.22 -0.58
CA ALA A 112 4.21 -3.05 -1.06
C ALA A 112 2.89 -2.80 -0.31
N GLY A 113 1.77 -3.00 -1.01
CA GLY A 113 0.46 -3.19 -0.39
C GLY A 113 0.33 -4.57 0.28
N GLY A 114 -0.89 -5.00 0.60
CA GLY A 114 -1.14 -6.35 1.09
C GLY A 114 -0.70 -6.61 2.54
N SER A 115 -0.41 -5.58 3.32
CA SER A 115 -0.01 -5.70 4.73
C SER A 115 1.13 -6.72 4.92
N TRP A 116 1.15 -7.49 6.01
CA TRP A 116 2.21 -8.45 6.29
C TRP A 116 2.40 -9.52 5.20
N TYR A 117 1.39 -9.86 4.41
CA TYR A 117 1.56 -10.76 3.27
C TYR A 117 2.48 -10.16 2.19
N GLY A 118 2.39 -8.84 1.98
CA GLY A 118 3.23 -8.10 1.05
C GLY A 118 4.72 -8.06 1.42
N LEU A 119 5.11 -8.45 2.65
CA LEU A 119 6.53 -8.54 3.04
C LEU A 119 7.28 -9.60 2.21
N GLU A 120 6.56 -10.57 1.62
CA GLU A 120 7.10 -11.52 0.63
C GLU A 120 7.78 -10.80 -0.54
N ALA A 121 7.26 -9.63 -0.95
CA ALA A 121 7.82 -8.87 -2.06
C ALA A 121 9.30 -8.50 -1.84
N THR A 122 9.67 -8.13 -0.61
CA THR A 122 11.05 -7.72 -0.29
C THR A 122 12.04 -8.86 -0.46
N THR A 123 11.73 -10.05 0.04
CA THR A 123 12.62 -11.23 -0.06
C THR A 123 12.58 -11.85 -1.46
N ALA A 124 11.47 -11.70 -2.18
CA ALA A 124 11.36 -12.07 -3.58
C ALA A 124 12.29 -11.24 -4.48
N VAL A 125 12.44 -9.94 -4.20
CA VAL A 125 13.42 -9.08 -4.91
C VAL A 125 14.85 -9.51 -4.62
N ALA A 126 15.20 -9.82 -3.36
CA ALA A 126 16.51 -10.39 -3.03
C ALA A 126 16.79 -11.70 -3.78
N THR A 127 15.74 -12.52 -3.97
CA THR A 127 15.83 -13.74 -4.79
C THR A 127 16.10 -13.39 -6.26
N ALA A 128 15.42 -12.39 -6.83
CA ALA A 128 15.67 -11.98 -8.23
C ALA A 128 17.08 -11.42 -8.45
N LEU A 129 17.60 -10.62 -7.52
CA LEU A 129 19.00 -10.16 -7.56
C LEU A 129 19.98 -11.35 -7.69
N LYS A 130 19.70 -12.46 -7.00
CA LYS A 130 20.49 -13.68 -7.09
C LYS A 130 20.26 -14.46 -8.38
N ASP A 131 19.01 -14.73 -8.71
CA ASP A 131 18.62 -15.51 -9.89
C ASP A 131 19.10 -14.86 -11.20
N ASP A 132 19.12 -13.52 -11.24
CA ASP A 132 19.53 -12.74 -12.41
C ASP A 132 21.04 -12.44 -12.43
N GLY A 133 21.82 -12.99 -11.49
CA GLY A 133 23.28 -12.90 -11.47
C GLY A 133 23.87 -11.55 -11.04
N ILE A 134 23.06 -10.66 -10.47
CA ILE A 134 23.51 -9.35 -9.95
C ILE A 134 24.28 -9.54 -8.63
N ARG A 135 23.87 -10.52 -7.83
CA ARG A 135 24.55 -10.93 -6.59
C ARG A 135 24.70 -12.44 -6.57
N ASP A 136 25.93 -12.95 -6.55
CA ASP A 136 26.19 -14.39 -6.63
C ASP A 136 26.08 -15.12 -5.27
N GLY A 137 26.03 -14.36 -4.17
CA GLY A 137 25.97 -14.87 -2.81
C GLY A 137 27.32 -15.20 -2.20
N ASP A 138 28.44 -14.78 -2.80
CA ASP A 138 29.76 -14.91 -2.19
C ASP A 138 29.86 -13.99 -0.96
N ALA A 139 29.99 -14.61 0.21
CA ALA A 139 30.11 -13.93 1.50
C ALA A 139 31.57 -13.78 1.96
N PHE A 140 32.53 -14.40 1.26
CA PHE A 140 33.89 -14.63 1.74
C PHE A 140 34.95 -13.93 0.89
N SER A 141 34.56 -13.32 -0.22
CA SER A 141 35.40 -12.40 -0.99
C SER A 141 35.74 -11.14 -0.19
N LEU A 142 36.73 -10.39 -0.68
CA LEU A 142 37.07 -9.05 -0.16
C LEU A 142 35.90 -8.06 -0.37
N GLU A 143 35.05 -8.31 -1.37
CA GLU A 143 33.84 -7.53 -1.67
C GLU A 143 32.63 -8.49 -1.67
N PRO A 144 31.99 -8.72 -0.51
CA PRO A 144 30.86 -9.64 -0.40
C PRO A 144 29.70 -9.27 -1.33
N SER A 145 29.24 -10.25 -2.11
CA SER A 145 28.21 -10.10 -3.14
C SER A 145 26.91 -10.79 -2.74
N ILE A 146 26.42 -10.46 -1.53
CA ILE A 146 25.13 -10.94 -1.02
C ILE A 146 24.05 -9.91 -1.30
N ALA A 147 22.90 -10.36 -1.85
CA ALA A 147 21.74 -9.51 -2.06
C ALA A 147 21.16 -9.00 -0.73
N MET A 148 20.99 -7.68 -0.63
CA MET A 148 20.48 -7.01 0.56
C MET A 148 19.29 -6.12 0.19
N SER A 149 18.10 -6.68 0.29
CA SER A 149 16.84 -5.96 0.12
C SER A 149 16.23 -5.60 1.47
N VAL A 150 15.82 -4.36 1.63
CA VAL A 150 14.98 -3.89 2.74
C VAL A 150 13.62 -3.45 2.21
N GLY A 151 12.62 -3.40 3.07
CA GLY A 151 11.31 -2.96 2.63
C GLY A 151 10.28 -2.86 3.72
N SER A 152 9.18 -2.20 3.38
CA SER A 152 8.06 -1.93 4.28
C SER A 152 6.73 -2.03 3.56
N ILE A 153 5.66 -2.25 4.31
CA ILE A 153 4.32 -2.47 3.76
C ILE A 153 3.31 -1.43 4.22
N ILE A 154 2.26 -1.24 3.42
CA ILE A 154 1.02 -0.60 3.86
C ILE A 154 -0.08 -1.65 4.02
N PHE A 155 -0.99 -1.44 4.96
CA PHE A 155 -2.26 -2.18 4.97
C PHE A 155 -3.17 -1.57 3.92
N ASP A 156 -3.66 -2.32 2.94
CA ASP A 156 -4.59 -1.83 1.90
C ASP A 156 -5.85 -2.72 1.74
N PHE A 157 -6.09 -3.60 2.71
CA PHE A 157 -7.28 -4.46 2.79
C PHE A 157 -8.44 -3.80 3.56
N GLY A 158 -9.48 -4.59 3.83
CA GLY A 158 -10.51 -4.31 4.83
C GLY A 158 -11.76 -3.68 4.23
N SER A 159 -12.44 -2.82 4.99
CA SER A 159 -13.71 -2.19 4.56
C SER A 159 -13.57 -1.28 3.33
N ARG A 160 -12.33 -1.00 2.88
CA ARG A 160 -12.06 -0.20 1.68
C ARG A 160 -11.84 -1.02 0.39
N ARG A 161 -11.53 -2.32 0.50
CA ARG A 161 -11.17 -3.21 -0.62
C ARG A 161 -11.75 -4.60 -0.40
N LEU A 162 -12.48 -5.12 -1.38
CA LEU A 162 -13.41 -6.24 -1.17
C LEU A 162 -12.76 -7.62 -1.22
N ASN A 163 -11.52 -7.74 -1.69
CA ASN A 163 -10.77 -9.00 -1.78
C ASN A 163 -9.44 -8.95 -1.01
N GLU A 164 -8.81 -10.11 -0.90
CA GLU A 164 -7.54 -10.32 -0.19
C GLU A 164 -6.34 -10.59 -1.12
N ILE A 165 -6.38 -10.13 -2.38
CA ILE A 165 -5.23 -10.22 -3.29
C ILE A 165 -4.09 -9.32 -2.78
N TYR A 166 -2.84 -9.77 -2.85
CA TYR A 166 -1.65 -9.09 -2.35
C TYR A 166 -0.47 -9.18 -3.35
N PRO A 167 0.54 -8.30 -3.24
CA PRO A 167 1.75 -8.35 -4.07
C PRO A 167 2.61 -9.58 -3.71
N ASP A 168 2.51 -10.62 -4.54
CA ASP A 168 3.24 -11.88 -4.34
C ASP A 168 4.67 -11.83 -4.92
N LYS A 169 5.43 -12.92 -4.72
CA LYS A 169 6.77 -13.09 -5.30
C LYS A 169 6.80 -12.77 -6.79
N ARG A 170 5.83 -13.26 -7.56
CA ARG A 170 5.83 -13.10 -9.03
C ARG A 170 5.71 -11.64 -9.43
N LEU A 171 4.81 -10.89 -8.79
CA LEU A 171 4.67 -9.47 -9.05
C LEU A 171 5.94 -8.70 -8.68
N ALA A 172 6.52 -8.99 -7.51
CA ALA A 172 7.72 -8.32 -7.02
C ALA A 172 8.95 -8.53 -7.92
N GLN A 173 9.19 -9.79 -8.34
CA GLN A 173 10.29 -10.08 -9.26
C GLN A 173 10.08 -9.45 -10.63
N ALA A 174 8.84 -9.43 -11.13
CA ALA A 174 8.51 -8.78 -12.40
C ALA A 174 8.71 -7.26 -12.32
N ALA A 175 8.30 -6.61 -11.22
CA ALA A 175 8.51 -5.19 -10.97
C ALA A 175 10.01 -4.85 -10.88
N PHE A 176 10.80 -5.65 -10.15
CA PHE A 176 12.25 -5.47 -10.08
C PHE A 176 12.91 -5.55 -11.45
N ARG A 177 12.59 -6.56 -12.26
CA ARG A 177 13.15 -6.73 -13.61
C ARG A 177 12.71 -5.64 -14.59
N ALA A 178 11.56 -5.01 -14.33
CA ALA A 178 11.09 -3.86 -15.09
C ALA A 178 11.67 -2.54 -14.60
N ALA A 179 12.44 -2.51 -13.50
CA ALA A 179 12.93 -1.26 -12.94
C ALA A 179 13.81 -0.49 -13.93
N ASP A 180 13.51 0.78 -14.13
CA ASP A 180 14.21 1.67 -15.05
C ASP A 180 14.47 3.03 -14.40
N SER A 181 15.42 3.79 -14.93
CA SER A 181 15.75 5.12 -14.41
C SER A 181 14.87 6.21 -15.01
N GLY A 182 14.63 7.24 -14.20
CA GLY A 182 14.19 8.56 -14.65
C GLY A 182 12.69 8.79 -14.75
N ARG A 183 11.85 7.79 -14.43
CA ARG A 183 10.40 7.95 -14.39
C ARG A 183 9.79 7.26 -13.18
N PHE A 184 8.85 7.94 -12.52
CA PHE A 184 8.11 7.40 -11.39
C PHE A 184 6.63 7.81 -11.47
N PRO A 185 5.68 6.86 -11.60
CA PRO A 185 4.26 7.21 -11.70
C PRO A 185 3.71 7.71 -10.35
N LEU A 186 2.89 8.76 -10.37
CA LEU A 186 2.36 9.43 -9.18
C LEU A 186 0.87 9.10 -8.97
N GLY A 187 0.44 8.94 -7.71
CA GLY A 187 -0.93 8.60 -7.34
C GLY A 187 -1.15 7.09 -7.19
N ALA A 188 -2.27 6.58 -7.68
CA ALA A 188 -2.73 5.21 -7.46
C ALA A 188 -1.99 4.19 -8.34
N HIS A 189 -0.69 4.05 -8.10
CA HIS A 189 0.23 3.14 -8.79
C HIS A 189 1.10 2.36 -7.83
N GLY A 190 1.64 1.22 -8.27
CA GLY A 190 2.58 0.40 -7.51
C GLY A 190 2.11 0.12 -6.07
N ALA A 191 2.97 0.34 -5.08
CA ALA A 191 2.61 0.19 -3.67
C ALA A 191 1.49 1.15 -3.20
N GLY A 192 1.30 2.28 -3.87
CA GLY A 192 0.23 3.24 -3.60
C GLY A 192 -1.11 2.90 -4.23
N ARG A 193 -1.24 1.74 -4.90
CA ARG A 193 -2.40 1.40 -5.74
C ARG A 193 -3.76 1.58 -5.07
N PHE A 194 -3.84 1.32 -3.77
CA PHE A 194 -5.06 1.44 -2.96
C PHE A 194 -4.83 2.16 -1.63
N ALA A 195 -3.89 3.10 -1.60
CA ALA A 195 -3.64 3.92 -0.42
C ALA A 195 -4.80 4.91 -0.15
N LYS A 196 -5.07 5.19 1.12
CA LYS A 196 -6.05 6.22 1.55
C LYS A 196 -5.49 7.07 2.67
N THR A 197 -6.04 8.27 2.83
CA THR A 197 -5.62 9.24 3.86
C THR A 197 -6.80 9.89 4.57
N GLY A 198 -6.57 10.40 5.78
CA GLY A 198 -7.52 11.23 6.52
C GLY A 198 -8.63 10.44 7.24
N GLY A 199 -8.42 9.14 7.47
CA GLY A 199 -9.37 8.30 8.20
C GLY A 199 -9.70 8.81 9.60
N PHE A 200 -8.75 9.49 10.26
CA PHE A 200 -8.95 10.11 11.57
C PHE A 200 -10.12 11.11 11.60
N PHE A 201 -10.32 11.83 10.50
CA PHE A 201 -11.36 12.86 10.37
C PHE A 201 -12.57 12.37 9.57
N GLY A 202 -12.63 11.07 9.24
CA GLY A 202 -13.65 10.54 8.33
C GLY A 202 -13.49 11.00 6.86
N CYS A 203 -12.37 11.65 6.50
CA CYS A 203 -12.14 12.12 5.13
C CYS A 203 -12.09 10.96 4.13
N ASN A 204 -11.41 9.86 4.48
CA ASN A 204 -11.28 8.64 3.68
C ASN A 204 -10.93 8.87 2.19
N ALA A 205 -10.14 9.91 1.91
CA ALA A 205 -9.73 10.28 0.56
C ALA A 205 -8.80 9.22 -0.03
N TYR A 206 -8.88 9.03 -1.35
CA TYR A 206 -7.89 8.22 -2.05
C TYR A 206 -6.54 8.95 -2.07
N SER A 207 -5.48 8.18 -1.88
CA SER A 207 -4.10 8.64 -1.88
C SER A 207 -3.30 7.76 -2.82
N GLY A 208 -1.97 7.75 -2.69
CA GLY A 208 -1.11 6.99 -3.57
C GLY A 208 0.35 7.02 -3.18
N GLN A 209 1.18 6.73 -4.18
CA GLN A 209 2.60 6.97 -4.12
C GLN A 209 2.92 8.36 -4.68
N GLY A 210 3.82 9.07 -4.03
CA GLY A 210 4.28 10.39 -4.42
C GLY A 210 5.79 10.43 -4.51
N GLY A 211 6.32 11.39 -5.26
CA GLY A 211 7.75 11.56 -5.43
C GLY A 211 8.10 12.99 -5.82
N ALA A 212 9.32 13.40 -5.48
CA ALA A 212 9.89 14.67 -5.89
C ALA A 212 11.40 14.53 -6.08
N TYR A 213 11.93 15.33 -7.00
CA TYR A 213 13.35 15.35 -7.34
C TYR A 213 13.83 16.80 -7.51
N ARG A 214 14.99 17.10 -6.93
CA ARG A 214 15.65 18.41 -7.02
C ARG A 214 17.17 18.23 -7.08
N GLU A 215 17.81 19.10 -7.85
CA GLU A 215 19.25 19.27 -7.88
C GLU A 215 19.61 20.63 -7.25
N PHE A 216 20.61 20.64 -6.39
CA PHE A 216 21.17 21.82 -5.74
C PHE A 216 22.66 21.89 -6.07
N GLY A 217 22.98 22.39 -7.27
CA GLY A 217 24.31 22.20 -7.85
C GLY A 217 24.55 20.72 -8.14
N GLU A 218 25.64 20.16 -7.62
CA GLU A 218 25.99 18.75 -7.79
C GLU A 218 25.22 17.80 -6.85
N VAL A 219 24.58 18.33 -5.81
CA VAL A 219 23.80 17.52 -4.85
C VAL A 219 22.42 17.22 -5.42
N LYS A 220 22.11 15.93 -5.54
CA LYS A 220 20.82 15.40 -5.98
C LYS A 220 20.04 14.91 -4.77
N ILE A 221 18.76 15.28 -4.69
CA ILE A 221 17.82 14.76 -3.68
C ILE A 221 16.59 14.22 -4.38
N ALA A 222 16.29 12.94 -4.17
CA ALA A 222 15.07 12.29 -4.60
C ALA A 222 14.31 11.79 -3.37
N THR A 223 13.01 12.08 -3.29
CA THR A 223 12.14 11.56 -2.24
C THR A 223 10.98 10.81 -2.85
N PHE A 224 10.57 9.74 -2.19
CA PHE A 224 9.44 8.91 -2.58
C PHE A 224 8.66 8.52 -1.33
N THR A 225 7.34 8.43 -1.44
CA THR A 225 6.48 8.06 -0.32
C THR A 225 5.24 7.35 -0.79
N VAL A 226 4.68 6.46 0.04
CA VAL A 226 3.34 5.89 -0.14
C VAL A 226 2.50 6.32 1.05
N VAL A 227 1.54 7.19 0.81
CA VAL A 227 0.77 7.84 1.88
C VAL A 227 -0.53 7.07 2.11
N ASN A 228 -0.48 6.12 3.04
CA ASN A 228 -1.66 5.44 3.59
C ASN A 228 -1.89 5.86 5.05
N ALA A 229 -1.86 7.17 5.30
CA ALA A 229 -1.84 7.76 6.63
C ALA A 229 -3.21 7.75 7.32
N LEU A 230 -3.22 7.57 8.65
CA LEU A 230 -4.41 7.82 9.46
C LEU A 230 -4.83 9.30 9.36
N GLY A 231 -3.86 10.20 9.46
CA GLY A 231 -4.06 11.65 9.30
C GLY A 231 -4.28 12.08 7.86
N ALA A 232 -4.62 13.35 7.68
CA ALA A 232 -4.88 13.97 6.39
C ALA A 232 -3.60 14.59 5.80
N VAL A 233 -3.48 14.51 4.47
CA VAL A 233 -2.47 15.27 3.73
C VAL A 233 -2.79 16.76 3.80
N THR A 234 -1.81 17.55 4.23
CA THR A 234 -1.93 18.98 4.50
C THR A 234 -0.93 19.76 3.65
N ASP A 235 -1.41 20.80 2.96
CA ASP A 235 -0.55 21.70 2.20
C ASP A 235 0.16 22.73 3.10
N ARG A 236 1.04 23.54 2.49
CA ARG A 236 1.87 24.52 3.21
C ARG A 236 1.05 25.67 3.80
N ASP A 237 -0.16 25.91 3.32
CA ASP A 237 -1.11 26.88 3.86
C ASP A 237 -2.00 26.28 4.96
N GLY A 238 -1.85 24.98 5.25
CA GLY A 238 -2.63 24.25 6.25
C GLY A 238 -3.98 23.73 5.75
N ASN A 239 -4.24 23.74 4.43
CA ASN A 239 -5.44 23.13 3.87
C ASN A 239 -5.28 21.61 3.80
N ALA A 240 -6.37 20.88 4.04
CA ALA A 240 -6.45 19.47 3.69
C ALA A 240 -6.50 19.36 2.16
N VAL A 241 -5.56 18.61 1.57
CA VAL A 241 -5.41 18.51 0.11
C VAL A 241 -6.57 17.75 -0.54
N ALA A 242 -7.08 16.72 0.15
CA ALA A 242 -8.26 15.98 -0.28
C ALA A 242 -9.01 15.44 0.94
N CYS A 243 -10.33 15.60 0.92
CA CYS A 243 -11.21 15.09 1.96
C CYS A 243 -12.65 15.00 1.45
N TYR A 244 -13.33 13.87 1.65
CA TYR A 244 -14.77 13.81 1.48
C TYR A 244 -15.43 14.41 2.72
N GLY A 245 -15.81 15.68 2.62
CA GLY A 245 -16.40 16.44 3.71
C GLY A 245 -17.82 16.01 4.09
N GLU A 246 -18.41 16.74 5.02
CA GLU A 246 -19.83 16.67 5.35
C GLU A 246 -20.49 18.02 4.99
N ASP A 247 -21.82 18.01 4.86
CA ASP A 247 -22.58 19.24 4.66
C ASP A 247 -22.27 20.25 5.76
N GLY A 248 -21.99 21.49 5.35
CA GLY A 248 -21.65 22.60 6.25
C GLY A 248 -20.17 22.73 6.58
N TRP A 249 -19.30 21.84 6.09
CA TRP A 249 -17.84 22.03 6.24
C TRP A 249 -17.33 23.23 5.40
N PRO A 250 -16.33 23.98 5.90
CA PRO A 250 -15.79 25.12 5.19
C PRO A 250 -15.02 24.71 3.92
N SER A 251 -15.01 25.61 2.94
CA SER A 251 -14.19 25.49 1.72
C SER A 251 -13.40 26.78 1.51
N PRO A 252 -12.05 26.75 1.51
CA PRO A 252 -11.19 25.57 1.67
C PRO A 252 -11.21 25.01 3.10
N LEU A 253 -11.04 23.70 3.21
CA LEU A 253 -11.00 22.99 4.48
C LEU A 253 -9.60 23.02 5.07
N LYS A 254 -9.41 23.61 6.26
CA LYS A 254 -8.13 23.54 6.97
C LYS A 254 -8.06 22.29 7.84
N THR A 255 -6.90 21.63 7.89
CA THR A 255 -6.70 20.43 8.73
C THR A 255 -6.87 20.74 10.22
N ARG A 256 -6.59 21.98 10.64
CA ARG A 256 -6.85 22.42 12.02
C ARG A 256 -8.35 22.44 12.36
N ASP A 257 -9.21 22.76 11.39
CA ASP A 257 -10.65 22.88 11.60
C ASP A 257 -11.28 21.48 11.72
N LEU A 258 -10.75 20.51 10.96
CA LEU A 258 -11.09 19.09 11.08
C LEU A 258 -10.87 18.55 12.50
N MET A 259 -9.82 19.01 13.19
CA MET A 259 -9.54 18.62 14.57
C MET A 259 -10.62 19.12 15.53
N SER A 260 -11.09 20.36 15.34
CA SER A 260 -12.17 20.92 16.15
C SER A 260 -13.48 20.16 15.95
N GLU A 261 -13.83 19.85 14.70
CA GLU A 261 -15.00 19.03 14.36
C GLU A 261 -14.91 17.61 14.94
N PHE A 262 -13.75 16.96 14.85
CA PHE A 262 -13.51 15.64 15.42
C PHE A 262 -13.76 15.62 16.93
N VAL A 263 -13.27 16.62 17.66
CA VAL A 263 -13.47 16.71 19.12
C VAL A 263 -14.93 16.95 19.46
N ALA A 264 -15.62 17.82 18.70
CA ALA A 264 -17.03 18.13 18.93
C ALA A 264 -17.96 16.92 18.73
N LYS A 265 -17.62 16.04 17.77
CA LYS A 265 -18.40 14.85 17.41
C LYS A 265 -17.86 13.56 18.04
N ARG A 266 -16.95 13.64 19.01
CA ARG A 266 -16.26 12.47 19.55
C ARG A 266 -17.20 11.57 20.36
N GLU A 267 -17.51 10.40 19.82
CA GLU A 267 -18.13 9.30 20.57
C GLU A 267 -17.07 8.48 21.34
N ALA A 268 -17.51 7.49 22.12
CA ALA A 268 -16.59 6.63 22.88
C ALA A 268 -15.54 6.00 21.94
N PRO A 269 -14.26 5.88 22.36
CA PRO A 269 -13.21 5.38 21.48
C PRO A 269 -13.54 3.95 21.04
N GLU A 270 -13.78 3.76 19.74
CA GLU A 270 -13.71 2.43 19.15
C GLU A 270 -12.30 1.87 19.37
N ALA A 271 -12.20 0.56 19.57
CA ALA A 271 -10.91 -0.12 19.59
C ALA A 271 -10.20 0.13 18.25
N GLY A 272 -9.24 1.06 18.25
CA GLY A 272 -8.58 1.51 17.02
C GLY A 272 -7.83 0.36 16.37
N ASN A 273 -8.15 0.08 15.10
CA ASN A 273 -7.44 -0.93 14.33
C ASN A 273 -6.21 -0.30 13.66
N ARG A 274 -5.04 -0.94 13.79
CA ARG A 274 -3.78 -0.53 13.12
C ARG A 274 -3.85 -0.83 11.62
N LYS A 275 -4.45 0.07 10.85
CA LYS A 275 -4.76 -0.09 9.41
C LYS A 275 -4.05 0.94 8.51
N ASN A 276 -3.20 1.79 9.08
CA ASN A 276 -2.59 2.92 8.40
C ASN A 276 -1.07 2.83 8.49
N THR A 277 -0.38 3.36 7.48
CA THR A 277 1.09 3.37 7.38
C THR A 277 1.52 4.35 6.29
N THR A 278 2.51 5.20 6.56
CA THR A 278 3.27 5.92 5.51
C THR A 278 4.68 5.33 5.40
N VAL A 279 5.04 4.81 4.23
CA VAL A 279 6.42 4.34 3.95
C VAL A 279 7.12 5.33 3.02
N SER A 280 8.36 5.69 3.31
CA SER A 280 9.07 6.75 2.60
C SER A 280 10.55 6.44 2.38
N LEU A 281 11.12 7.05 1.35
CA LEU A 281 12.51 6.98 0.96
C LEU A 281 13.02 8.39 0.67
N VAL A 282 14.18 8.74 1.22
CA VAL A 282 14.98 9.89 0.80
C VAL A 282 16.32 9.37 0.29
N VAL A 283 16.73 9.83 -0.89
CA VAL A 283 18.00 9.48 -1.53
C VAL A 283 18.80 10.76 -1.76
N THR A 284 20.09 10.73 -1.42
CA THR A 284 21.07 11.77 -1.72
C THR A 284 22.31 11.17 -2.38
N ASN A 285 22.96 11.90 -3.28
CA ASN A 285 24.27 11.51 -3.82
C ASN A 285 25.46 11.99 -2.98
N GLN A 286 25.20 12.87 -2.00
CA GLN A 286 26.24 13.31 -1.09
C GLN A 286 26.68 12.17 -0.17
N LYS A 287 27.99 11.98 -0.02
CA LYS A 287 28.56 11.05 0.95
C LYS A 287 28.16 11.42 2.38
N MET A 288 27.73 10.42 3.14
CA MET A 288 27.32 10.58 4.53
C MET A 288 27.87 9.43 5.37
N THR A 289 28.19 9.70 6.62
CA THR A 289 28.44 8.65 7.61
C THR A 289 27.14 8.00 8.06
N PRO A 290 27.16 6.76 8.60
CA PRO A 290 25.96 6.11 9.13
C PRO A 290 25.22 6.97 10.19
N ALA A 291 25.96 7.70 11.02
CA ALA A 291 25.39 8.58 12.03
C ALA A 291 24.67 9.79 11.42
N GLU A 292 25.26 10.44 10.42
CA GLU A 292 24.64 11.55 9.69
C GLU A 292 23.40 11.09 8.93
N LEU A 293 23.46 9.91 8.30
CA LEU A 293 22.34 9.35 7.55
C LEU A 293 21.17 8.98 8.47
N LYS A 294 21.46 8.46 9.68
CA LYS A 294 20.44 8.24 10.73
C LYS A 294 19.81 9.56 11.18
N ARG A 295 20.59 10.64 11.29
CA ARG A 295 20.07 11.98 11.60
C ARG A 295 19.22 12.53 10.47
N LEU A 296 19.62 12.35 9.21
CA LEU A 296 18.83 12.70 8.05
C LEU A 296 17.47 11.98 8.08
N ALA A 297 17.48 10.67 8.32
CA ALA A 297 16.25 9.88 8.42
C ALA A 297 15.31 10.45 9.50
N ALA A 298 15.81 10.65 10.72
CA ALA A 298 15.01 11.17 11.82
C ALA A 298 14.48 12.60 11.57
N GLN A 299 15.30 13.48 10.97
CA GLN A 299 14.93 14.86 10.67
C GLN A 299 13.84 14.91 9.59
N VAL A 300 14.05 14.25 8.46
CA VAL A 300 13.09 14.24 7.35
C VAL A 300 11.79 13.58 7.81
N HIS A 301 11.85 12.46 8.52
CA HIS A 301 10.66 11.76 9.01
C HIS A 301 9.85 12.62 9.99
N THR A 302 10.53 13.37 10.88
CA THR A 302 9.85 14.33 11.78
C THR A 302 9.19 15.46 10.98
N SER A 303 9.85 15.95 9.93
CA SER A 303 9.31 17.05 9.11
C SER A 303 8.06 16.68 8.33
N MET A 304 7.80 15.39 8.10
CA MET A 304 6.60 14.90 7.43
C MET A 304 5.33 15.21 8.23
N ALA A 305 5.41 15.39 9.55
CA ALA A 305 4.28 15.80 10.39
C ALA A 305 3.71 17.19 10.02
N ARG A 306 4.43 17.98 9.22
CA ARG A 306 3.89 19.22 8.64
C ARG A 306 2.87 18.93 7.53
N GLY A 307 3.17 17.93 6.69
CA GLY A 307 2.34 17.52 5.56
C GLY A 307 1.36 16.40 5.85
N LEU A 308 1.46 15.72 7.00
CA LEU A 308 0.56 14.65 7.43
C LEU A 308 0.13 14.92 8.87
N GLN A 309 -1.17 15.06 9.11
CA GLN A 309 -1.67 15.45 10.43
C GLN A 309 -2.93 14.65 10.82
N PRO A 310 -2.92 13.90 11.94
CA PRO A 310 -1.75 13.52 12.74
C PRO A 310 -0.78 12.58 11.98
N PHE A 311 0.42 12.40 12.53
CA PHE A 311 1.47 11.53 11.99
C PHE A 311 2.18 10.77 13.12
N ALA A 312 2.78 9.61 12.82
CA ALA A 312 3.47 8.75 13.79
C ALA A 312 2.59 8.30 14.97
N THR A 313 1.31 8.03 14.71
CA THR A 313 0.36 7.58 15.76
C THR A 313 0.54 6.10 16.10
N ILE A 314 -0.02 5.64 17.22
CA ILE A 314 -0.05 4.20 17.57
C ILE A 314 -0.80 3.33 16.56
N PHE A 315 -1.59 3.95 15.67
CA PHE A 315 -2.36 3.28 14.63
C PHE A 315 -1.70 3.33 13.25
N ASP A 316 -0.56 4.03 13.15
CA ASP A 316 0.29 4.07 11.97
C ASP A 316 1.48 3.12 12.10
N GLY A 317 2.03 2.66 10.98
CA GLY A 317 3.27 1.90 10.90
C GLY A 317 4.39 2.63 10.17
N ASP A 318 4.57 3.93 10.42
CA ASP A 318 5.38 4.82 9.59
C ASP A 318 6.87 4.43 9.54
N VAL A 319 7.45 4.38 8.34
CA VAL A 319 8.86 4.01 8.12
C VAL A 319 9.49 4.93 7.08
N LEU A 320 10.66 5.47 7.38
CA LEU A 320 11.47 6.21 6.42
C LEU A 320 12.87 5.58 6.28
N TYR A 321 13.27 5.32 5.04
CA TYR A 321 14.63 4.95 4.67
C TYR A 321 15.37 6.18 4.15
N ALA A 322 16.57 6.44 4.64
CA ALA A 322 17.48 7.43 4.09
C ALA A 322 18.66 6.71 3.44
N VAL A 323 18.92 6.99 2.17
CA VAL A 323 19.97 6.36 1.37
C VAL A 323 20.95 7.41 0.87
N SER A 324 22.24 7.12 0.99
CA SER A 324 23.32 7.88 0.35
C SER A 324 24.00 6.97 -0.67
N THR A 325 24.05 7.39 -1.94
CA THR A 325 24.80 6.69 -2.99
C THR A 325 26.28 7.05 -2.98
N GLY A 326 26.68 8.13 -2.27
CA GLY A 326 28.08 8.48 -2.06
C GLY A 326 28.86 8.88 -3.32
N GLU A 327 28.18 9.31 -4.38
CA GLU A 327 28.79 9.65 -5.68
C GLU A 327 29.64 10.95 -5.62
N LEU A 328 29.45 11.80 -4.60
CA LEU A 328 30.24 13.01 -4.41
C LEU A 328 31.46 12.76 -3.51
N ASP A 329 32.64 13.16 -3.97
CA ASP A 329 33.89 13.04 -3.21
C ASP A 329 33.92 13.91 -1.95
N GLU A 330 33.31 15.10 -2.02
CA GLU A 330 33.26 16.07 -0.93
C GLU A 330 31.84 16.26 -0.39
N THR A 331 31.75 16.45 0.92
CA THR A 331 30.50 16.86 1.59
C THR A 331 30.20 18.32 1.27
N VAL A 332 29.16 18.57 0.47
CA VAL A 332 28.78 19.93 0.04
C VAL A 332 27.93 20.65 1.09
N PHE A 333 26.88 20.00 1.58
CA PHE A 333 25.99 20.52 2.62
C PHE A 333 26.25 19.84 3.96
N SER A 334 26.16 20.60 5.05
CA SER A 334 26.08 20.00 6.38
C SER A 334 24.84 19.12 6.53
N SER A 335 24.85 18.19 7.50
CA SER A 335 23.71 17.31 7.78
C SER A 335 22.41 18.10 8.03
N ALA A 336 22.48 19.26 8.69
CA ALA A 336 21.31 20.10 8.97
C ALA A 336 20.74 20.78 7.72
N GLU A 337 21.62 21.29 6.83
CA GLU A 337 21.22 21.91 5.56
C GLU A 337 20.59 20.88 4.64
N LEU A 338 21.26 19.74 4.43
CA LEU A 338 20.76 18.66 3.59
C LEU A 338 19.41 18.14 4.11
N GLY A 339 19.28 17.95 5.42
CA GLY A 339 18.02 17.53 6.02
C GLY A 339 16.90 18.55 5.83
N THR A 340 17.20 19.85 5.87
CA THR A 340 16.21 20.92 5.65
C THR A 340 15.74 20.93 4.20
N LEU A 341 16.67 20.80 3.24
CA LEU A 341 16.33 20.69 1.81
C LEU A 341 15.49 19.44 1.55
N ALA A 342 15.95 18.27 2.04
CA ALA A 342 15.24 17.01 1.87
C ALA A 342 13.84 17.01 2.52
N SER A 343 13.65 17.73 3.62
CA SER A 343 12.34 17.93 4.26
C SER A 343 11.34 18.65 3.34
N GLU A 344 11.78 19.63 2.55
CA GLU A 344 10.92 20.30 1.57
C GLU A 344 10.62 19.42 0.37
N VAL A 345 11.62 18.70 -0.14
CA VAL A 345 11.43 17.74 -1.25
C VAL A 345 10.50 16.61 -0.81
N MET A 346 10.57 16.14 0.45
CA MET A 346 9.64 15.16 1.00
C MET A 346 8.21 15.70 1.10
N TRP A 347 8.02 16.97 1.47
CA TRP A 347 6.67 17.56 1.47
C TRP A 347 6.10 17.64 0.05
N ASP A 348 6.91 17.99 -0.95
CA ASP A 348 6.50 17.94 -2.37
C ASP A 348 6.07 16.52 -2.78
N ALA A 349 6.82 15.49 -2.38
CA ALA A 349 6.46 14.11 -2.62
C ALA A 349 5.13 13.74 -1.95
N ILE A 350 4.91 14.12 -0.68
CA ILE A 350 3.63 13.91 0.02
C ILE A 350 2.47 14.55 -0.74
N LEU A 351 2.60 15.80 -1.19
CA LEU A 351 1.54 16.50 -1.93
C LEU A 351 1.24 15.82 -3.27
N SER A 352 2.28 15.36 -3.98
CA SER A 352 2.14 14.66 -5.26
C SER A 352 1.46 13.29 -5.14
N SER A 353 1.43 12.70 -3.94
CA SER A 353 0.85 11.37 -3.70
C SER A 353 -0.68 11.34 -3.87
N VAL A 354 -1.36 12.48 -3.69
CA VAL A 354 -2.82 12.58 -3.74
C VAL A 354 -3.27 12.72 -5.20
N PRO A 355 -4.01 11.74 -5.76
CA PRO A 355 -4.58 11.85 -7.11
C PRO A 355 -5.85 12.71 -7.12
N PRO A 356 -6.32 13.11 -8.32
CA PRO A 356 -7.68 13.60 -8.47
C PRO A 356 -8.67 12.63 -7.82
N GLN A 357 -9.54 13.16 -6.96
CA GLN A 357 -10.54 12.35 -6.28
C GLN A 357 -11.70 12.04 -7.23
N PRO A 358 -12.26 10.82 -7.17
CA PRO A 358 -13.55 10.53 -7.79
C PRO A 358 -14.60 11.59 -7.42
N ALA A 359 -15.25 12.16 -8.43
CA ALA A 359 -16.41 13.01 -8.22
C ALA A 359 -17.63 12.16 -7.80
N HIS A 360 -18.55 12.77 -7.05
CA HIS A 360 -19.86 12.18 -6.82
C HIS A 360 -20.60 12.03 -8.16
N PRO A 361 -21.06 10.83 -8.53
CA PRO A 361 -21.84 10.67 -9.75
C PRO A 361 -23.16 11.45 -9.63
N GLU A 362 -23.45 12.30 -10.61
CA GLU A 362 -24.76 12.94 -10.73
C GLU A 362 -25.77 11.90 -11.21
N PHE A 363 -26.83 11.67 -10.42
CA PHE A 363 -27.91 10.77 -10.80
C PHE A 363 -29.03 11.52 -11.52
N ARG A 364 -29.82 10.80 -12.30
CA ARG A 364 -30.97 11.30 -13.05
C ARG A 364 -32.27 10.92 -12.36
N ASP A 365 -33.27 11.78 -12.45
CA ASP A 365 -34.60 11.50 -11.91
C ASP A 365 -35.35 10.39 -12.66
N ARG A 366 -34.94 10.10 -13.90
CA ARG A 366 -35.60 9.13 -14.77
C ARG A 366 -34.61 8.12 -15.32
N GLN A 367 -35.09 6.89 -15.40
CA GLN A 367 -34.32 5.75 -15.88
C GLN A 367 -34.22 5.78 -17.41
N VAL A 368 -33.04 5.43 -17.93
CA VAL A 368 -32.76 5.38 -19.37
C VAL A 368 -33.17 4.03 -19.98
N LEU A 369 -33.13 2.96 -19.18
CA LEU A 369 -33.52 1.60 -19.59
C LEU A 369 -35.02 1.35 -19.37
N ASP A 370 -35.59 0.47 -20.20
CA ASP A 370 -36.91 -0.08 -19.96
C ASP A 370 -36.91 -1.12 -18.81
N ALA A 371 -38.10 -1.44 -18.29
CA ALA A 371 -38.28 -2.36 -17.18
C ALA A 371 -37.65 -3.75 -17.41
N GLY A 372 -37.71 -4.27 -18.64
CA GLY A 372 -37.17 -5.58 -18.98
C GLY A 372 -35.64 -5.59 -19.01
N ALA A 373 -35.04 -4.53 -19.54
CA ALA A 373 -33.60 -4.32 -19.52
C ALA A 373 -33.09 -4.12 -18.09
N LEU A 374 -33.80 -3.36 -17.26
CA LEU A 374 -33.43 -3.16 -15.87
C LEU A 374 -33.52 -4.47 -15.05
N ALA A 375 -34.59 -5.24 -15.23
CA ALA A 375 -34.76 -6.52 -14.54
C ALA A 375 -33.62 -7.51 -14.84
N LYS A 376 -33.03 -7.46 -16.03
CA LYS A 376 -31.87 -8.29 -16.40
C LYS A 376 -30.61 -7.97 -15.61
N LEU A 377 -30.48 -6.76 -15.06
CA LEU A 377 -29.35 -6.36 -14.21
C LEU A 377 -29.45 -6.96 -12.80
N GLY A 378 -30.65 -7.37 -12.37
CA GLY A 378 -30.84 -8.06 -11.09
C GLY A 378 -30.10 -9.40 -11.03
N GLY A 379 -29.51 -9.75 -9.89
CA GLY A 379 -28.70 -10.95 -9.72
C GLY A 379 -27.84 -10.92 -8.46
N HIS A 380 -27.14 -12.03 -8.20
CA HIS A 380 -26.19 -12.14 -7.09
C HIS A 380 -24.76 -11.96 -7.61
N TYR A 381 -24.08 -10.90 -7.19
CA TYR A 381 -22.74 -10.56 -7.65
C TYR A 381 -21.72 -10.81 -6.53
N ARG A 382 -20.75 -11.69 -6.79
CA ARG A 382 -19.69 -12.03 -5.84
C ARG A 382 -18.38 -11.31 -6.20
N PHE A 383 -17.82 -10.56 -5.25
CA PHE A 383 -16.52 -9.90 -5.36
C PHE A 383 -15.40 -10.73 -4.71
N SER A 384 -15.72 -11.36 -3.58
CA SER A 384 -14.83 -12.26 -2.84
C SER A 384 -15.68 -13.21 -1.99
N PRO A 385 -15.09 -14.20 -1.31
CA PRO A 385 -15.81 -15.03 -0.34
C PRO A 385 -16.51 -14.22 0.76
N LYS A 386 -16.02 -13.01 1.07
CA LYS A 386 -16.54 -12.16 2.17
C LYS A 386 -17.42 -11.01 1.70
N ALA A 387 -17.39 -10.67 0.42
CA ALA A 387 -18.12 -9.54 -0.15
C ALA A 387 -18.95 -9.99 -1.36
N SER A 388 -20.26 -9.89 -1.23
CA SER A 388 -21.23 -10.21 -2.28
C SER A 388 -22.45 -9.31 -2.15
N LEU A 389 -23.15 -9.10 -3.26
CA LEU A 389 -24.22 -8.11 -3.37
C LEU A 389 -25.39 -8.72 -4.12
N GLN A 390 -26.57 -8.68 -3.51
CA GLN A 390 -27.82 -9.05 -4.14
C GLN A 390 -28.46 -7.80 -4.74
N VAL A 391 -28.66 -7.80 -6.06
CA VAL A 391 -29.37 -6.75 -6.80
C VAL A 391 -30.75 -7.26 -7.18
N GLU A 392 -31.79 -6.49 -6.88
CA GLU A 392 -33.18 -6.84 -7.14
C GLU A 392 -33.91 -5.71 -7.86
N TYR A 393 -34.75 -6.10 -8.81
CA TYR A 393 -35.67 -5.20 -9.50
C TYR A 393 -37.01 -5.14 -8.76
N ARG A 394 -37.48 -3.93 -8.44
CA ARG A 394 -38.78 -3.69 -7.79
C ARG A 394 -39.39 -2.40 -8.34
N ASP A 395 -40.61 -2.47 -8.86
CA ASP A 395 -41.41 -1.31 -9.28
C ASP A 395 -40.70 -0.29 -10.19
N GLY A 396 -39.85 -0.76 -11.13
CA GLY A 396 -39.10 0.10 -12.04
C GLY A 396 -37.75 0.56 -11.51
N GLU A 397 -37.32 0.06 -10.35
CA GLU A 397 -36.09 0.48 -9.69
C GLU A 397 -35.20 -0.71 -9.33
N LEU A 398 -33.91 -0.45 -9.11
CA LEU A 398 -32.98 -1.43 -8.61
C LEU A 398 -32.66 -1.15 -7.14
N TYR A 399 -32.61 -2.21 -6.36
CA TYR A 399 -32.17 -2.20 -4.97
C TYR A 399 -31.00 -3.16 -4.79
N ALA A 400 -30.05 -2.78 -3.95
CA ALA A 400 -28.86 -3.54 -3.65
C ALA A 400 -28.75 -3.79 -2.16
N ARG A 401 -28.37 -5.01 -1.77
CA ARG A 401 -28.04 -5.35 -0.38
C ARG A 401 -26.79 -6.21 -0.33
N ALA A 402 -25.88 -5.92 0.60
CA ALA A 402 -24.75 -6.79 0.84
C ALA A 402 -25.22 -8.11 1.48
N THR A 403 -24.71 -9.23 1.00
CA THR A 403 -25.07 -10.56 1.48
C THR A 403 -23.87 -11.38 1.96
N GLY A 404 -22.66 -10.79 1.87
CA GLY A 404 -21.44 -11.40 2.39
C GLY A 404 -21.25 -11.16 3.89
N GLU A 405 -20.06 -11.50 4.40
CA GLU A 405 -19.65 -11.20 5.77
C GLU A 405 -19.46 -9.70 6.02
N ARG A 406 -19.21 -8.93 4.95
CA ARG A 406 -18.90 -7.50 5.00
C ARG A 406 -19.90 -6.69 4.15
N ASP A 407 -20.04 -5.42 4.52
CA ASP A 407 -20.71 -4.44 3.68
C ASP A 407 -19.93 -4.22 2.37
N VAL A 408 -20.62 -3.73 1.36
CA VAL A 408 -20.02 -3.37 0.06
C VAL A 408 -20.09 -1.84 -0.06
N TYR A 409 -19.05 -1.18 0.46
CA TYR A 409 -19.02 0.28 0.60
C TYR A 409 -20.24 0.81 1.37
N ALA A 410 -21.03 1.72 0.79
CA ALA A 410 -22.24 2.27 1.40
C ALA A 410 -23.46 1.32 1.34
N ILE A 411 -23.31 0.13 0.73
CA ILE A 411 -24.39 -0.86 0.64
C ILE A 411 -24.21 -1.87 1.78
N GLY A 412 -25.03 -1.69 2.82
CA GLY A 412 -25.02 -2.51 4.03
C GLY A 412 -25.77 -3.83 3.90
N ARG A 413 -25.70 -4.63 4.97
CA ARG A 413 -26.36 -5.95 5.07
C ARG A 413 -27.79 -5.92 5.62
N GLU A 414 -28.16 -4.85 6.31
CA GLU A 414 -29.44 -4.77 7.03
C GLU A 414 -30.60 -4.50 6.07
N GLU A 415 -30.56 -3.36 5.37
CA GLU A 415 -31.63 -2.92 4.49
C GLU A 415 -31.16 -2.76 3.04
N PRO A 416 -31.99 -3.10 2.03
CA PRO A 416 -31.67 -2.81 0.63
C PRO A 416 -31.61 -1.30 0.35
N VAL A 417 -30.55 -0.86 -0.31
CA VAL A 417 -30.33 0.53 -0.74
C VAL A 417 -30.76 0.69 -2.19
N ARG A 418 -31.50 1.76 -2.49
CA ARG A 418 -31.90 2.10 -3.86
C ARG A 418 -30.67 2.48 -4.69
N LEU A 419 -30.55 1.89 -5.88
CA LEU A 419 -29.55 2.26 -6.87
C LEU A 419 -30.08 3.40 -7.74
N LEU A 420 -29.44 4.55 -7.66
CA LEU A 420 -29.81 5.76 -8.40
C LEU A 420 -29.16 5.74 -9.78
N PRO A 421 -29.92 5.93 -10.87
CA PRO A 421 -29.37 5.82 -12.22
C PRO A 421 -28.49 7.03 -12.57
N VAL A 422 -27.27 6.77 -13.01
CA VAL A 422 -26.33 7.79 -13.52
C VAL A 422 -26.38 7.80 -15.05
N ASP A 423 -26.36 6.61 -15.65
CA ASP A 423 -26.53 6.36 -17.08
C ASP A 423 -27.24 5.01 -17.30
N ALA A 424 -27.30 4.51 -18.54
CA ALA A 424 -27.98 3.25 -18.87
C ALA A 424 -27.48 2.05 -18.04
N THR A 425 -26.18 1.91 -17.85
CA THR A 425 -25.55 0.78 -17.14
C THR A 425 -24.88 1.19 -15.83
N ASP A 426 -24.93 2.47 -15.49
CA ASP A 426 -24.17 3.06 -14.40
C ASP A 426 -25.12 3.61 -13.35
N PHE A 427 -24.86 3.26 -12.10
CA PHE A 427 -25.66 3.62 -10.94
C PHE A 427 -24.76 4.16 -9.82
N THR A 428 -25.39 4.83 -8.86
CA THR A 428 -24.77 5.28 -7.61
C THR A 428 -25.71 4.97 -6.44
N VAL A 429 -25.25 5.26 -5.23
CA VAL A 429 -26.09 5.34 -4.03
C VAL A 429 -25.92 6.72 -3.42
N ASP A 430 -26.93 7.17 -2.68
CA ASP A 430 -26.84 8.39 -1.89
C ASP A 430 -25.96 8.14 -0.67
N SER A 431 -24.72 8.64 -0.69
CA SER A 431 -23.78 8.45 0.40
C SER A 431 -22.67 9.50 0.38
N ARG A 432 -22.06 9.72 1.56
CA ARG A 432 -20.93 10.65 1.75
C ARG A 432 -19.73 10.36 0.85
N TYR A 433 -19.47 9.09 0.54
CA TYR A 433 -18.30 8.71 -0.28
C TYR A 433 -18.76 8.33 -1.68
N PRO A 434 -18.12 8.82 -2.75
CA PRO A 434 -18.49 8.44 -4.11
C PRO A 434 -18.46 6.93 -4.31
N LEU A 435 -19.56 6.38 -4.85
CA LEU A 435 -19.67 4.99 -5.23
C LEU A 435 -20.34 4.89 -6.60
N ARG A 436 -19.59 4.42 -7.60
CA ARG A 436 -20.14 4.13 -8.93
C ARG A 436 -20.27 2.63 -9.12
N LEU A 437 -21.43 2.17 -9.55
CA LEU A 437 -21.71 0.78 -9.90
C LEU A 437 -21.96 0.68 -11.40
N ARG A 438 -21.10 -0.02 -12.14
CA ARG A 438 -21.28 -0.27 -13.58
C ARG A 438 -21.60 -1.72 -13.84
N PHE A 439 -22.78 -1.99 -14.38
CA PHE A 439 -23.13 -3.30 -14.91
C PHE A 439 -22.49 -3.44 -16.30
N ALA A 440 -21.41 -4.20 -16.38
CA ALA A 440 -20.70 -4.48 -17.62
C ALA A 440 -21.29 -5.71 -18.33
N ALA A 441 -20.81 -5.97 -19.55
CA ALA A 441 -21.17 -7.18 -20.27
C ALA A 441 -20.82 -8.45 -19.49
N ASP A 442 -21.38 -9.59 -19.91
CA ASP A 442 -21.04 -10.92 -19.38
C ASP A 442 -21.31 -11.12 -17.87
N GLY A 443 -22.25 -10.36 -17.31
CA GLY A 443 -22.65 -10.50 -15.90
C GLY A 443 -21.63 -9.92 -14.92
N GLN A 444 -20.79 -8.99 -15.35
CA GLN A 444 -19.84 -8.31 -14.48
C GLN A 444 -20.47 -7.06 -13.82
N LEU A 445 -20.14 -6.83 -12.56
CA LEU A 445 -20.46 -5.60 -11.84
C LEU A 445 -19.15 -4.96 -11.38
N VAL A 446 -18.83 -3.80 -11.93
CA VAL A 446 -17.61 -3.04 -11.62
C VAL A 446 -17.96 -1.91 -10.66
N LEU A 447 -17.42 -1.96 -9.45
CA LEU A 447 -17.52 -0.84 -8.51
C LEU A 447 -16.33 0.10 -8.71
N ASN A 448 -16.58 1.41 -8.68
CA ASN A 448 -15.59 2.48 -8.87
C ASN A 448 -14.65 2.25 -10.08
N PRO A 449 -15.19 2.16 -11.32
CA PRO A 449 -14.39 1.92 -12.52
C PRO A 449 -13.18 2.87 -12.62
N GLY A 450 -12.03 2.34 -13.08
CA GLY A 450 -10.77 3.08 -13.14
C GLY A 450 -9.75 2.50 -12.16
N HIS A 451 -8.92 3.37 -11.55
CA HIS A 451 -7.86 2.90 -10.64
C HIS A 451 -8.43 2.01 -9.52
N TRP A 452 -9.46 2.42 -8.79
CA TRP A 452 -9.88 1.68 -7.59
C TRP A 452 -10.94 0.61 -7.84
N GLN A 453 -11.02 0.10 -9.07
CA GLN A 453 -12.12 -0.78 -9.44
C GLN A 453 -12.16 -2.06 -8.61
N GLN A 454 -13.37 -2.54 -8.30
CA GLN A 454 -13.61 -3.86 -7.71
C GLN A 454 -14.53 -4.64 -8.64
N LEU A 455 -14.09 -5.82 -9.06
CA LEU A 455 -14.84 -6.66 -9.99
C LEU A 455 -15.68 -7.70 -9.25
N GLY A 456 -16.99 -7.64 -9.45
CA GLY A 456 -17.94 -8.66 -9.04
C GLY A 456 -18.41 -9.47 -10.24
N ARG A 457 -18.60 -10.77 -10.06
CA ARG A 457 -19.18 -11.65 -11.08
C ARG A 457 -20.53 -12.19 -10.64
N ARG A 458 -21.50 -12.10 -11.53
CA ARG A 458 -22.81 -12.72 -11.34
C ARG A 458 -22.65 -14.24 -11.20
N GLN A 459 -23.33 -14.79 -10.20
CA GLN A 459 -23.41 -16.23 -9.93
C GLN A 459 -24.62 -16.86 -10.61
#